data_AF-A0A7C5RLG9-F1
#
_entry.id   AF-A0A7C5RLG9-F1
#
_cell.length_a   1.000
_cell.length_b   1.000
_cell.length_c   1.000
_cell.angle_alpha   90.00
_cell.angle_beta   90.00
_cell.angle_gamma   90.00
#
_symmetry.space_group_name_H-M   'P 1'
#
loop_
_entity.id
_entity.type
_entity.pdbx_description
1 polymer ?
#
loop_
_entity_poly.entity_id
_entity_poly.type
_entity_poly.pdbx_seq_one_letter_code
_entity_poly.pdbx_strand_id
1 'polypeptide(L)'
;MPLTGKQIEILREAIRGYNYPAKLYDFEQKHEVTFRTMRELETCLKEKLLSTDLFEVKTGLANVIYWGNLTAGYCWHRVQMFLNKVTLKQIRETMTLLSKIEGDGLMEIKRIGLPQFSNMSFASKLRMFLDPENYVTLDRKLLQIKKSKIKTIFHDVKEYPTYIPITSRNCEAYRSWCKLCQKAAKTYFKDENVIAVDVERGIFNLAYHNQIDAAATLIKNMLG
;
A
#
# COMPACT_ATOMS: atom_id res chain seq x y z
N MET A 1 -5.64 15.21 -20.20
CA MET A 1 -5.08 16.57 -20.11
C MET A 1 -4.07 16.53 -18.98
N PRO A 2 -2.84 17.00 -19.19
CA PRO A 2 -1.82 17.00 -18.15
C PRO A 2 -2.27 17.82 -16.94
N LEU A 3 -1.66 17.55 -15.78
CA LEU A 3 -1.90 18.34 -14.58
C LEU A 3 -1.48 19.80 -14.81
N THR A 4 -2.32 20.73 -14.35
CA THR A 4 -1.95 22.15 -14.33
C THR A 4 -0.96 22.43 -13.19
N GLY A 5 -0.23 23.55 -13.24
CA GLY A 5 0.70 23.92 -12.16
C GLY A 5 0.03 23.95 -10.77
N LYS A 6 -1.21 24.46 -10.69
CA LYS A 6 -2.01 24.44 -9.45
C LYS A 6 -2.32 23.00 -8.98
N GLN A 7 -2.60 22.09 -9.90
CA GLN A 7 -2.88 20.69 -9.57
C GLN A 7 -1.62 19.95 -9.09
N ILE A 8 -0.47 20.24 -9.71
CA ILE A 8 0.82 19.71 -9.26
C ILE A 8 1.10 20.18 -7.84
N GLU A 9 0.89 21.47 -7.54
CA GLU A 9 1.09 22.01 -6.19
C GLU A 9 0.15 21.38 -5.15
N ILE A 10 -1.14 21.21 -5.48
CA ILE A 10 -2.09 20.50 -4.58
C ILE A 10 -1.59 19.09 -4.26
N LEU A 11 -1.11 18.35 -5.27
CA LEU A 11 -0.59 17.01 -5.07
C LEU A 11 0.71 17.03 -4.26
N ARG A 12 1.63 17.97 -4.53
CA ARG A 12 2.87 18.16 -3.77
C ARG A 12 2.60 18.39 -2.28
N GLU A 13 1.70 19.31 -1.96
CA GLU A 13 1.32 19.59 -0.57
C GLU A 13 0.61 18.41 0.09
N ALA A 14 -0.22 17.68 -0.67
CA ALA A 14 -0.83 16.46 -0.16
C ALA A 14 0.20 15.35 0.15
N ILE A 15 1.24 15.22 -0.68
CA ILE A 15 2.37 14.29 -0.46
C ILE A 15 3.12 14.68 0.81
N ARG A 16 3.51 15.95 0.94
CA ARG A 16 4.23 16.47 2.12
C ARG A 16 3.40 16.37 3.40
N GLY A 17 2.09 16.58 3.29
CA GLY A 17 1.14 16.49 4.39
C GLY A 17 0.79 15.06 4.80
N TYR A 18 1.29 14.03 4.11
CA TYR A 18 1.08 12.64 4.53
C TYR A 18 1.86 12.35 5.82
N ASN A 19 1.12 12.13 6.91
CA ASN A 19 1.68 12.04 8.26
C ASN A 19 1.41 10.69 8.94
N TYR A 20 1.19 9.62 8.17
CA TYR A 20 1.00 8.30 8.76
C TYR A 20 2.26 7.87 9.52
N PRO A 21 2.15 7.25 10.71
CA PRO A 21 3.33 7.05 11.55
C PRO A 21 4.36 6.12 10.91
N ALA A 22 5.62 6.57 10.90
CA ALA A 22 6.78 5.77 10.52
C ALA A 22 7.21 4.88 11.71
N LYS A 23 6.37 3.91 12.07
CA LYS A 23 6.60 3.02 13.22
C LYS A 23 6.42 1.55 12.87
N LEU A 24 7.29 0.71 13.40
CA LEU A 24 7.15 -0.75 13.42
C LEU A 24 7.16 -1.25 14.86
N TYR A 25 6.84 -2.53 15.05
CA TYR A 25 6.99 -3.21 16.32
C TYR A 25 8.20 -4.15 16.27
N ASP A 26 9.10 -4.02 17.25
CA ASP A 26 10.15 -5.00 17.50
C ASP A 26 9.56 -6.15 18.32
N PHE A 27 9.43 -7.31 17.67
CA PHE A 27 8.82 -8.50 18.30
C PHE A 27 9.77 -9.24 19.24
N GLU A 28 11.08 -9.00 19.13
CA GLU A 28 12.08 -9.58 20.01
C GLU A 28 12.20 -8.75 21.29
N GLN A 29 12.42 -7.44 21.14
CA GLN A 29 12.59 -6.49 22.25
C GLN A 29 11.26 -5.98 22.82
N LYS A 30 10.14 -6.28 22.17
CA LYS A 30 8.76 -5.98 22.60
C LYS A 30 8.49 -4.49 22.80
N HIS A 31 8.94 -3.65 21.89
CA HIS A 31 8.64 -2.22 21.90
C HIS A 31 8.42 -1.67 20.49
N GLU A 32 7.83 -0.47 20.40
CA GLU A 32 7.74 0.26 19.15
C GLU A 32 9.12 0.78 18.73
N VAL A 33 9.41 0.73 17.43
CA VAL A 33 10.56 1.38 16.82
C VAL A 33 10.05 2.48 15.91
N THR A 34 10.51 3.71 16.15
CA THR A 34 10.17 4.87 15.32
C THR A 34 11.32 5.18 14.38
N PHE A 35 10.99 5.38 13.11
CA PHE A 35 11.94 5.74 12.05
C PHE A 35 11.88 7.24 11.80
N ARG A 36 12.97 7.83 11.30
CA ARG A 36 13.00 9.27 10.99
C ARG A 36 12.16 9.58 9.75
N THR A 37 12.12 8.65 8.81
CA THR A 37 11.37 8.80 7.56
C THR A 37 10.60 7.52 7.21
N MET A 38 9.56 7.66 6.39
CA MET A 38 8.85 6.51 5.82
C MET A 38 9.77 5.64 4.95
N ARG A 39 10.80 6.22 4.33
CA ARG A 39 11.80 5.50 3.52
C ARG A 39 12.65 4.56 4.35
N GLU A 40 13.13 5.01 5.50
CA GLU A 40 13.88 4.16 6.43
C GLU A 40 13.04 2.97 6.89
N LEU A 41 11.75 3.21 7.20
CA LEU A 41 10.81 2.14 7.55
C LEU A 41 10.61 1.16 6.40
N GLU A 42 10.40 1.65 5.17
CA GLU A 42 10.21 0.82 3.98
C GLU A 42 11.43 -0.06 3.71
N THR A 43 12.64 0.51 3.77
CA THR A 43 13.90 -0.24 3.60
C THR A 43 14.03 -1.33 4.65
N CYS A 44 13.87 -0.98 5.94
CA CYS A 44 13.93 -1.94 7.03
C CYS A 44 12.90 -3.07 6.84
N LEU A 45 11.65 -2.72 6.53
CA LEU A 45 10.60 -3.73 6.36
C LEU A 45 10.85 -4.61 5.14
N LYS A 46 11.37 -4.06 4.05
CA LYS A 46 11.78 -4.82 2.86
C LYS A 46 12.86 -5.85 3.18
N GLU A 47 13.89 -5.45 3.92
CA GLU A 47 14.98 -6.35 4.34
C GLU A 47 14.43 -7.52 5.17
N LYS A 48 13.55 -7.25 6.14
CA LYS A 48 12.88 -8.29 6.93
C LYS A 48 12.06 -9.24 6.06
N LEU A 49 11.31 -8.71 5.10
CA LEU A 49 10.46 -9.50 4.20
C LEU A 49 11.25 -10.37 3.21
N LEU A 50 12.47 -9.95 2.84
CA LEU A 50 13.37 -10.66 1.94
C LEU A 50 14.43 -11.50 2.66
N SER A 51 14.40 -11.54 4.00
CA SER A 51 15.33 -12.31 4.81
C SER A 51 15.22 -13.82 4.54
N THR A 52 16.34 -14.52 4.70
CA THR A 52 16.40 -15.98 4.70
C THR A 52 16.03 -16.58 6.06
N ASP A 53 15.85 -15.75 7.09
CA ASP A 53 15.41 -16.17 8.40
C ASP A 53 13.87 -16.20 8.53
N LEU A 54 13.35 -17.30 9.09
CA LEU A 54 11.90 -17.52 9.23
C LEU A 54 11.25 -16.54 10.20
N PHE A 55 11.95 -16.19 11.28
CA PHE A 55 11.43 -15.27 12.29
C PHE A 55 11.38 -13.85 11.73
N GLU A 56 12.41 -13.43 11.00
CA GLU A 56 12.47 -12.13 10.32
C GLU A 56 11.32 -11.93 9.34
N VAL A 57 11.05 -12.93 8.50
CA VAL A 57 9.96 -12.87 7.51
C VAL A 57 8.60 -12.89 8.21
N LYS A 58 8.42 -13.75 9.22
CA LYS A 58 7.18 -13.81 10.01
C LYS A 58 6.89 -12.47 10.67
N THR A 59 7.88 -11.86 11.31
CA THR A 59 7.74 -10.57 12.00
C THR A 59 7.66 -9.40 11.02
N GLY A 60 8.28 -9.49 9.83
CA GLY A 60 8.08 -8.56 8.72
C GLY A 60 6.62 -8.55 8.25
N LEU A 61 6.04 -9.72 7.99
CA LEU A 61 4.62 -9.83 7.62
C LEU A 61 3.70 -9.33 8.74
N ALA A 62 4.01 -9.64 9.99
CA ALA A 62 3.30 -9.11 11.15
C ALA A 62 3.38 -7.58 11.20
N ASN A 63 4.53 -7.00 10.86
CA ASN A 63 4.75 -5.56 10.80
C ASN A 63 3.98 -4.87 9.66
N VAL A 64 3.76 -5.53 8.52
CA VAL A 64 2.84 -5.01 7.47
C VAL A 64 1.41 -4.90 8.03
N ILE A 65 0.97 -5.88 8.83
CA ILE A 65 -0.35 -5.83 9.49
C ILE A 65 -0.37 -4.73 10.55
N TYR A 66 0.65 -4.69 11.40
CA TYR A 66 0.81 -3.71 12.47
C TYR A 66 0.73 -2.30 11.90
N TRP A 67 1.62 -1.98 10.95
CA TRP A 67 1.68 -0.67 10.31
C TRP A 67 0.35 -0.33 9.66
N GLY A 68 -0.26 -1.23 8.88
CA GLY A 68 -1.54 -0.97 8.24
C GLY A 68 -2.74 -0.74 9.18
N ASN A 69 -2.58 -0.97 10.49
CA ASN A 69 -3.62 -0.82 11.50
C ASN A 69 -3.20 0.06 12.69
N LEU A 70 -2.07 0.78 12.63
CA LEU A 70 -1.52 1.55 13.75
C LEU A 70 -2.52 2.49 14.44
N THR A 71 -3.41 3.10 13.66
CA THR A 71 -4.42 4.05 14.16
C THR A 71 -5.77 3.39 14.48
N ALA A 72 -5.88 2.06 14.36
CA ALA A 72 -7.08 1.31 14.67
C ALA A 72 -6.98 0.66 16.06
N GLY A 73 -8.04 0.79 16.86
CA GLY A 73 -8.09 0.20 18.21
C GLY A 73 -7.98 -1.34 18.27
N TYR A 74 -8.02 -2.02 17.12
CA TYR A 74 -7.88 -3.47 16.99
C TYR A 74 -6.54 -3.91 16.37
N CYS A 75 -5.54 -3.01 16.26
CA CYS A 75 -4.23 -3.30 15.68
C CYS A 75 -3.61 -4.59 16.24
N TRP A 76 -3.44 -4.64 17.57
CA TRP A 76 -2.82 -5.77 18.22
C TRP A 76 -3.62 -7.06 18.04
N HIS A 77 -4.95 -6.98 18.09
CA HIS A 77 -5.79 -8.15 17.83
C HIS A 77 -5.50 -8.75 16.45
N ARG A 78 -5.37 -7.93 15.40
CA ARG A 78 -5.05 -8.41 14.03
C ARG A 78 -3.67 -9.06 13.96
N VAL A 79 -2.68 -8.46 14.59
CA VAL A 79 -1.31 -8.99 14.61
C VAL A 79 -1.24 -10.31 15.39
N GLN A 80 -1.87 -10.39 16.57
CA GLN A 80 -1.94 -11.64 17.35
C GLN A 80 -2.68 -12.74 16.58
N MET A 81 -3.79 -12.39 15.93
CA MET A 81 -4.52 -13.33 15.08
C MET A 81 -3.68 -13.85 13.90
N PHE A 82 -2.77 -13.04 13.36
CA PHE A 82 -1.81 -13.49 12.37
C PHE A 82 -0.76 -14.41 12.99
N LEU A 83 -0.07 -13.97 14.05
CA LEU A 83 1.02 -14.71 14.68
C LEU A 83 0.60 -16.10 15.19
N ASN A 84 -0.65 -16.22 15.66
CA ASN A 84 -1.22 -17.46 16.19
C ASN A 84 -1.74 -18.41 15.10
N LYS A 85 -2.10 -17.90 13.92
CA LYS A 85 -2.71 -18.70 12.84
C LYS A 85 -1.78 -19.00 11.69
N VAL A 86 -0.73 -18.20 11.49
CA VAL A 86 0.20 -18.41 10.39
C VAL A 86 1.06 -19.65 10.64
N THR A 87 1.11 -20.54 9.66
CA THR A 87 1.89 -21.78 9.76
C THR A 87 3.30 -21.59 9.23
N LEU A 88 4.26 -22.40 9.71
CA LEU A 88 5.63 -22.40 9.18
C LEU A 88 5.69 -22.69 7.68
N LYS A 89 4.79 -23.55 7.19
CA LYS A 89 4.64 -23.85 5.76
C LYS A 89 4.31 -22.58 4.98
N GLN A 90 3.32 -21.81 5.42
CA GLN A 90 2.94 -20.56 4.77
C GLN A 90 4.06 -19.52 4.79
N ILE A 91 4.85 -19.44 5.88
CA ILE A 91 6.01 -18.55 5.93
C ILE A 91 7.06 -18.96 4.88
N ARG A 92 7.40 -20.26 4.78
CA ARG A 92 8.36 -20.76 3.78
C ARG A 92 7.88 -20.53 2.34
N GLU A 93 6.62 -20.78 2.07
CA GLU A 93 5.99 -20.50 0.77
C GLU A 93 6.05 -19.01 0.45
N THR A 94 5.81 -18.15 1.47
CA THR A 94 5.94 -16.70 1.31
C THR A 94 7.37 -16.30 1.00
N MET A 95 8.38 -16.79 1.72
CA MET A 95 9.79 -16.50 1.42
C MET A 95 10.16 -16.86 -0.02
N THR A 96 9.70 -18.03 -0.46
CA THR A 96 9.94 -18.52 -1.83
C THR A 96 9.25 -17.62 -2.84
N LEU A 97 8.03 -17.20 -2.57
CA LEU A 97 7.31 -16.27 -3.44
C LEU A 97 8.02 -14.91 -3.49
N LEU A 98 8.29 -14.29 -2.35
CA LEU A 98 8.80 -12.91 -2.27
C LEU A 98 10.18 -12.77 -2.93
N SER A 99 11.03 -13.80 -2.85
CA SER A 99 12.34 -13.79 -3.53
C SER A 99 12.25 -13.83 -5.07
N LYS A 100 11.09 -14.18 -5.63
CA LYS A 100 10.89 -14.40 -7.07
C LYS A 100 9.64 -13.70 -7.61
N ILE A 101 9.05 -12.80 -6.84
CA ILE A 101 7.75 -12.22 -7.18
C ILE A 101 7.92 -11.26 -8.36
N GLU A 102 7.28 -11.60 -9.48
CA GLU A 102 7.24 -10.77 -10.67
C GLU A 102 5.85 -10.11 -10.81
N GLY A 103 5.82 -8.95 -11.47
CA GLY A 103 4.58 -8.19 -11.64
C GLY A 103 3.91 -7.81 -10.31
N ASP A 104 2.57 -7.72 -10.32
CA ASP A 104 1.81 -7.38 -9.12
C ASP A 104 1.76 -8.47 -8.07
N GLY A 105 1.87 -9.75 -8.48
CA GLY A 105 1.92 -10.91 -7.60
C GLY A 105 0.73 -11.09 -6.65
N LEU A 106 -0.38 -10.36 -6.85
CA LEU A 106 -1.47 -10.34 -5.87
C LEU A 106 -2.22 -11.67 -5.81
N MET A 107 -2.35 -12.35 -6.95
CA MET A 107 -3.00 -13.66 -7.02
C MET A 107 -2.14 -14.73 -6.34
N GLU A 108 -0.82 -14.65 -6.49
CA GLU A 108 0.15 -15.53 -5.86
C GLU A 108 0.15 -15.32 -4.34
N ILE A 109 0.18 -14.06 -3.87
CA ILE A 109 0.05 -13.72 -2.44
C ILE A 109 -1.26 -14.29 -1.88
N LYS A 110 -2.38 -14.14 -2.61
CA LYS A 110 -3.68 -14.68 -2.20
C LYS A 110 -3.64 -16.20 -2.04
N ARG A 111 -2.98 -16.92 -2.96
CA ARG A 111 -2.93 -18.39 -2.98
C ARG A 111 -2.21 -18.99 -1.77
N ILE A 112 -1.24 -18.30 -1.17
CA ILE A 112 -0.59 -18.74 0.08
C ILE A 112 -1.61 -18.84 1.22
N GLY A 113 -2.69 -18.04 1.16
CA GLY A 113 -3.74 -18.08 2.18
C GLY A 113 -3.28 -17.56 3.54
N LEU A 114 -2.32 -16.63 3.56
CA LEU A 114 -1.85 -16.00 4.79
C LEU A 114 -3.03 -15.37 5.56
N PRO A 115 -3.17 -15.65 6.87
CA PRO A 115 -4.20 -15.01 7.68
C PRO A 115 -4.07 -13.49 7.60
N GLN A 116 -5.19 -12.77 7.60
CA GLN A 116 -5.23 -11.31 7.48
C GLN A 116 -4.77 -10.73 6.13
N PHE A 117 -4.08 -11.49 5.27
CA PHE A 117 -3.59 -11.07 3.93
C PHE A 117 -4.50 -11.49 2.76
N SER A 118 -5.71 -12.00 3.05
CA SER A 118 -6.62 -12.54 2.04
C SER A 118 -7.34 -11.50 1.18
N ASN A 119 -7.12 -10.21 1.42
CA ASN A 119 -7.75 -9.12 0.67
C ASN A 119 -6.72 -8.19 0.02
N MET A 120 -7.19 -7.43 -0.96
CA MET A 120 -6.34 -6.61 -1.80
C MET A 120 -5.63 -5.50 -1.04
N SER A 121 -6.23 -4.95 0.02
CA SER A 121 -5.61 -3.88 0.80
C SER A 121 -4.39 -4.34 1.60
N PHE A 122 -4.31 -5.61 2.04
CA PHE A 122 -3.09 -6.14 2.65
C PHE A 122 -2.09 -6.63 1.62
N ALA A 123 -2.55 -7.33 0.57
CA ALA A 123 -1.65 -7.83 -0.47
C ALA A 123 -0.95 -6.70 -1.25
N SER A 124 -1.66 -5.62 -1.57
CA SER A 124 -1.05 -4.44 -2.21
C SER A 124 -0.06 -3.73 -1.29
N LYS A 125 -0.32 -3.64 0.03
CA LYS A 125 0.66 -3.10 1.00
C LYS A 125 1.93 -3.93 1.03
N LEU A 126 1.80 -5.26 1.09
CA LEU A 126 2.97 -6.15 1.01
C LEU A 126 3.77 -5.90 -0.27
N ARG A 127 3.09 -5.82 -1.41
CA ARG A 127 3.75 -5.57 -2.69
C ARG A 127 4.45 -4.20 -2.73
N MET A 128 3.82 -3.17 -2.17
CA MET A 128 4.37 -1.82 -2.05
C MET A 128 5.63 -1.81 -1.19
N PHE A 129 5.65 -2.47 -0.03
CA PHE A 129 6.87 -2.51 0.79
C PHE A 129 8.04 -3.22 0.12
N LEU A 130 7.78 -4.18 -0.76
CA LEU A 130 8.83 -4.86 -1.53
C LEU A 130 9.42 -3.97 -2.64
N ASP A 131 8.60 -3.08 -3.21
CA ASP A 131 8.97 -2.24 -4.35
C ASP A 131 8.09 -0.97 -4.40
N PRO A 132 8.41 0.03 -3.55
CA PRO A 132 7.59 1.24 -3.41
C PRO A 132 7.74 2.20 -4.60
N GLU A 133 8.75 1.97 -5.45
CA GLU A 133 8.96 2.74 -6.68
C GLU A 133 7.93 2.37 -7.75
N ASN A 134 7.51 1.10 -7.78
CA ASN A 134 6.62 0.59 -8.82
C ASN A 134 5.24 0.23 -8.31
N TYR A 135 5.07 -0.11 -7.03
CA TYR A 135 3.80 -0.59 -6.49
C TYR A 135 3.33 0.30 -5.36
N VAL A 136 2.02 0.44 -5.28
CA VAL A 136 1.35 1.34 -4.34
C VAL A 136 0.27 0.58 -3.57
N THR A 137 -0.38 1.22 -2.60
CA THR A 137 -1.48 0.56 -1.88
C THR A 137 -2.81 0.75 -2.63
N LEU A 138 -3.67 -0.27 -2.60
CA LEU A 138 -5.10 -0.13 -2.92
C LEU A 138 -5.94 -0.39 -1.66
N ASP A 139 -6.11 0.67 -0.88
CA ASP A 139 -6.87 0.66 0.37
C ASP A 139 -8.35 0.99 0.12
N ARG A 140 -9.25 0.42 0.92
CA ARG A 140 -10.69 0.73 0.83
C ARG A 140 -10.98 2.22 1.07
N LYS A 141 -10.15 2.92 1.85
CA LYS A 141 -10.29 4.37 2.03
C LYS A 141 -10.12 5.17 0.73
N LEU A 142 -9.34 4.69 -0.24
CA LEU A 142 -9.25 5.30 -1.57
C LEU A 142 -10.56 5.14 -2.36
N LEU A 143 -11.32 4.08 -2.12
CA LEU A 143 -12.59 3.85 -2.82
C LEU A 143 -13.68 4.86 -2.44
N GLN A 144 -13.47 5.67 -1.40
CA GLN A 144 -14.33 6.84 -1.13
C GLN A 144 -14.37 7.83 -2.31
N ILE A 145 -13.34 7.82 -3.17
CA ILE A 145 -13.28 8.64 -4.38
C ILE A 145 -14.42 8.30 -5.35
N LYS A 146 -15.02 7.10 -5.27
CA LYS A 146 -16.21 6.70 -6.04
C LYS A 146 -17.46 7.54 -5.72
N LYS A 147 -17.44 8.32 -4.63
CA LYS A 147 -18.52 9.26 -4.29
C LYS A 147 -18.47 10.53 -5.17
N SER A 148 -17.32 10.82 -5.81
CA SER A 148 -17.22 11.92 -6.77
C SER A 148 -18.06 11.63 -8.01
N LYS A 149 -18.58 12.68 -8.65
CA LYS A 149 -19.18 12.57 -9.99
C LYS A 149 -18.14 12.36 -11.10
N ILE A 150 -16.86 12.54 -10.78
CA ILE A 150 -15.75 12.38 -11.72
C ILE A 150 -15.39 10.89 -11.79
N LYS A 151 -15.62 10.28 -12.95
CA LYS A 151 -15.23 8.88 -13.19
C LYS A 151 -13.70 8.76 -13.18
N THR A 152 -13.21 7.82 -12.38
CA THR A 152 -11.79 7.47 -12.19
C THR A 152 -11.61 5.95 -12.27
N ILE A 153 -10.36 5.47 -12.27
CA ILE A 153 -10.04 4.04 -12.24
C ILE A 153 -10.68 3.28 -11.07
N PHE A 154 -10.96 3.95 -9.95
CA PHE A 154 -11.56 3.31 -8.77
C PHE A 154 -13.03 2.94 -8.97
N HIS A 155 -13.70 3.51 -9.97
CA HIS A 155 -15.07 3.15 -10.30
C HIS A 155 -15.19 1.72 -10.84
N ASP A 156 -14.11 1.19 -11.42
CA ASP A 156 -14.08 -0.17 -11.96
C ASP A 156 -13.72 -1.23 -10.91
N VAL A 157 -13.25 -0.80 -9.72
CA VAL A 157 -12.92 -1.67 -8.59
C VAL A 157 -14.19 -2.18 -7.93
N LYS A 158 -14.32 -3.51 -7.88
CA LYS A 158 -15.36 -4.20 -7.13
C LYS A 158 -14.95 -4.30 -5.67
N GLU A 159 -15.88 -4.00 -4.77
CA GLU A 159 -15.68 -4.09 -3.33
C GLU A 159 -16.86 -4.82 -2.68
N TYR A 160 -16.58 -5.50 -1.58
CA TYR A 160 -17.57 -6.00 -0.64
C TYR A 160 -17.65 -5.04 0.56
N PRO A 161 -18.70 -5.12 1.41
CA PRO A 161 -18.91 -4.17 2.50
C PRO A 161 -17.70 -3.97 3.42
N THR A 162 -16.89 -5.02 3.62
CA THR A 162 -15.77 -5.01 4.55
C THR A 162 -14.40 -5.13 3.89
N TYR A 163 -14.30 -5.45 2.59
CA TYR A 163 -13.00 -5.68 1.93
C TYR A 163 -13.04 -5.55 0.40
N ILE A 164 -11.87 -5.39 -0.20
CA ILE A 164 -11.66 -5.47 -1.65
C ILE A 164 -11.17 -6.89 -1.99
N PRO A 165 -11.94 -7.70 -2.75
CA PRO A 165 -11.51 -9.04 -3.11
C PRO A 165 -10.36 -8.99 -4.12
N ILE A 166 -9.44 -9.94 -4.02
CA ILE A 166 -8.41 -10.15 -5.05
C ILE A 166 -9.03 -11.01 -6.17
N THR A 167 -9.32 -10.38 -7.31
CA THR A 167 -9.89 -10.96 -8.53
C THR A 167 -9.15 -10.40 -9.74
N SER A 168 -9.18 -11.08 -10.89
CA SER A 168 -8.49 -10.60 -12.10
C SER A 168 -8.85 -9.16 -12.46
N ARG A 169 -10.14 -8.82 -12.42
CA ARG A 169 -10.65 -7.46 -12.65
C ARG A 169 -10.05 -6.43 -11.68
N ASN A 170 -10.03 -6.74 -10.38
CA ASN A 170 -9.47 -5.82 -9.40
C ASN A 170 -7.94 -5.72 -9.52
N CYS A 171 -7.26 -6.80 -9.90
CA CYS A 171 -5.82 -6.77 -10.19
C CYS A 171 -5.50 -5.90 -11.41
N GLU A 172 -6.35 -5.88 -12.44
CA GLU A 172 -6.21 -4.96 -13.58
C GLU A 172 -6.33 -3.50 -13.13
N ALA A 173 -7.36 -3.16 -12.34
CA ALA A 173 -7.52 -1.83 -11.80
C ALA A 173 -6.32 -1.42 -10.92
N TYR A 174 -5.81 -2.35 -10.11
CA TYR A 174 -4.61 -2.16 -9.30
C TYR A 174 -3.36 -1.88 -10.15
N ARG A 175 -3.13 -2.66 -11.21
CA ARG A 175 -2.01 -2.42 -12.13
C ARG A 175 -2.11 -1.07 -12.82
N SER A 176 -3.31 -0.69 -13.25
CA SER A 176 -3.56 0.64 -13.82
C SER A 176 -3.29 1.74 -12.80
N TRP A 177 -3.64 1.53 -11.53
CA TRP A 177 -3.33 2.46 -10.45
C TRP A 177 -1.82 2.63 -10.22
N CYS A 178 -1.08 1.52 -10.14
CA CYS A 178 0.37 1.54 -10.01
C CYS A 178 1.04 2.30 -11.17
N LYS A 179 0.67 1.97 -12.42
CA LYS A 179 1.20 2.65 -13.61
C LYS A 179 0.90 4.14 -13.60
N LEU A 180 -0.30 4.53 -13.16
CA LEU A 180 -0.69 5.94 -13.07
C LEU A 180 0.19 6.70 -12.08
N CYS A 181 0.43 6.14 -10.89
CA CYS A 181 1.30 6.75 -9.88
C CYS A 181 2.75 6.84 -10.36
N GLN A 182 3.28 5.78 -10.98
CA GLN A 182 4.61 5.79 -11.58
C GLN A 182 4.76 6.87 -12.64
N LYS A 183 3.79 6.97 -13.56
CA LYS A 183 3.77 7.99 -14.61
C LYS A 183 3.76 9.38 -13.99
N ALA A 184 2.89 9.62 -13.02
CA ALA A 184 2.78 10.92 -12.36
C ALA A 184 4.06 11.33 -11.64
N ALA A 185 4.70 10.41 -10.90
CA ALA A 185 5.98 10.64 -10.25
C ALA A 185 7.06 11.07 -11.27
N LYS A 186 7.20 10.30 -12.36
CA LYS A 186 8.19 10.55 -13.42
C LYS A 186 7.92 11.83 -14.23
N THR A 187 6.65 12.19 -14.43
CA THR A 187 6.27 13.33 -15.27
C THR A 187 6.30 14.64 -14.50
N TYR A 188 5.82 14.67 -13.26
CA TYR A 188 5.57 15.92 -12.53
C TYR A 188 6.56 16.17 -11.39
N PHE A 189 7.32 15.16 -10.95
CA PHE A 189 8.17 15.23 -9.76
C PHE A 189 9.55 14.60 -9.96
N LYS A 190 10.04 14.58 -11.21
CA LYS A 190 11.30 13.93 -11.60
C LYS A 190 12.50 14.36 -10.74
N ASP A 191 12.54 15.63 -10.35
CA ASP A 191 13.66 16.24 -9.63
C ASP A 191 13.43 16.35 -8.11
N GLU A 192 12.32 15.78 -7.59
CA GLU A 192 11.88 15.93 -6.20
C GLU A 192 12.03 14.64 -5.36
N ASN A 193 12.69 13.60 -5.90
CA ASN A 193 12.81 12.27 -5.26
C ASN A 193 11.45 11.66 -4.83
N VAL A 194 10.40 12.00 -5.57
CA VAL A 194 9.05 11.47 -5.39
C VAL A 194 8.93 10.19 -6.21
N ILE A 195 8.44 9.12 -5.60
CA ILE A 195 8.21 7.83 -6.25
C ILE A 195 6.73 7.47 -6.27
N ALA A 196 6.35 6.34 -6.89
CA ALA A 196 4.94 5.98 -7.07
C ALA A 196 4.16 5.94 -5.75
N VAL A 197 4.72 5.36 -4.68
CA VAL A 197 4.03 5.31 -3.38
C VAL A 197 3.73 6.69 -2.80
N ASP A 198 4.56 7.70 -3.06
CA ASP A 198 4.29 9.04 -2.53
C ASP A 198 3.09 9.67 -3.22
N VAL A 199 2.99 9.52 -4.54
CA VAL A 199 1.81 9.96 -5.31
C VAL A 199 0.56 9.30 -4.76
N GLU A 200 0.59 7.99 -4.51
CA GLU A 200 -0.55 7.29 -3.88
C GLU A 200 -0.87 7.86 -2.50
N ARG A 201 0.14 8.10 -1.66
CA ARG A 201 -0.02 8.69 -0.33
C ARG A 201 -0.60 10.10 -0.37
N GLY A 202 -0.22 10.92 -1.33
CA GLY A 202 -0.82 12.24 -1.54
C GLY A 202 -2.30 12.14 -1.90
N ILE A 203 -2.65 11.26 -2.84
CA ILE A 203 -4.05 11.01 -3.22
C ILE A 203 -4.84 10.41 -2.04
N PHE A 204 -4.25 9.50 -1.29
CA PHE A 204 -4.81 8.95 -0.06
C PHE A 204 -5.05 10.05 0.97
N ASN A 205 -4.09 10.96 1.16
CA ASN A 205 -4.19 12.06 2.10
C ASN A 205 -5.37 13.00 1.78
N LEU A 206 -5.56 13.33 0.50
CA LEU A 206 -6.72 14.08 0.03
C LEU A 206 -8.04 13.35 0.33
N ALA A 207 -8.12 12.06 0.00
CA ALA A 207 -9.31 11.25 0.26
C ALA A 207 -9.60 11.11 1.76
N TYR A 208 -8.57 10.97 2.59
CA TYR A 208 -8.68 10.88 4.04
C TYR A 208 -9.23 12.18 4.66
N HIS A 209 -8.84 13.33 4.14
CA HIS A 209 -9.33 14.65 4.56
C HIS A 209 -10.60 15.11 3.81
N ASN A 210 -11.36 14.17 3.23
CA ASN A 210 -12.63 14.42 2.53
C ASN A 210 -12.52 15.37 1.32
N GLN A 211 -11.32 15.55 0.75
CA GLN A 211 -11.09 16.32 -0.49
C GLN A 211 -11.30 15.43 -1.73
N ILE A 212 -12.45 14.76 -1.78
CA ILE A 212 -12.75 13.69 -2.73
C ILE A 212 -12.72 14.17 -4.19
N ASP A 213 -13.33 15.31 -4.49
CA ASP A 213 -13.37 15.84 -5.87
C ASP A 213 -12.01 16.35 -6.35
N ALA A 214 -11.17 16.86 -5.43
CA ALA A 214 -9.81 17.24 -5.75
C ALA A 214 -8.99 15.99 -6.12
N ALA A 215 -9.04 14.94 -5.30
CA ALA A 215 -8.40 13.66 -5.61
C ALA A 215 -8.90 13.06 -6.93
N ALA A 216 -10.21 13.06 -7.18
CA ALA A 216 -10.80 12.53 -8.40
C ALA A 216 -10.37 13.31 -9.65
N THR A 217 -10.30 14.64 -9.56
CA THR A 217 -9.85 15.51 -10.64
C THR A 217 -8.38 15.24 -10.97
N LEU A 218 -7.51 15.13 -9.96
CA LEU A 218 -6.10 14.77 -10.14
C LEU A 218 -5.98 13.43 -10.86
N ILE A 219 -6.68 12.40 -10.39
CA ILE A 219 -6.64 11.06 -11.01
C ILE A 219 -7.09 11.11 -12.46
N LYS A 220 -8.21 11.77 -12.75
CA LYS A 220 -8.72 11.89 -14.12
C LYS A 220 -7.72 12.58 -15.05
N ASN A 221 -7.05 13.64 -14.58
CA ASN A 221 -6.08 14.36 -15.40
C ASN A 221 -4.76 13.60 -15.54
N MET A 222 -4.33 12.83 -14.54
CA MET A 222 -3.16 11.95 -14.67
C MET A 222 -3.35 10.89 -15.78
N LEU A 223 -4.59 10.49 -16.09
CA LEU A 223 -4.89 9.46 -17.09
C LEU A 223 -4.65 9.90 -18.53
N GLY A 224 -4.82 11.19 -18.84
CA GLY A 224 -4.68 11.71 -20.22
C GLY A 224 -3.41 12.49 -20.39
#